data_AF-A0A527VVL4-F1
#
_entry.id   AF-A0A527VVL4-F1
#
_cell.length_a   1.000
_cell.length_b   1.000
_cell.length_c   1.000
_cell.angle_alpha   90.00
_cell.angle_beta   90.00
_cell.angle_gamma   90.00
#
_symmetry.space_group_name_H-M   'P 1'
#
loop_
_entity.id
_entity.type
_entity.pdbx_description
1 polymer ?
#
loop_
_entity_poly.entity_id
_entity_poly.type
_entity_poly.pdbx_seq_one_letter_code
_entity_poly.pdbx_strand_id
1 'polypeptide(L)'
;VETKPSERKQAPGNDDPKYVSASTRPDNCATERKGAYQYSDAGPAVSMVNRDLYLSAFAQQTNTAACPVATVQPLTANASTLNKVIKDLVASGGTAGHIGVQWAWYMLSENWGGVMAASQRPAKMDPKKVAKYAILMTDGEFNLSYFDASGPDQVYNDAGKVQTRTAATTLCAAMRDQGIEIFTIGFALTEKNAKSTLQSCASPDTGNSKHFYQAANG
;
A
#
# COMPACT_ATOMS: atom_id res chain seq x y z
N VAL A 1 -7.13 -5.52 14.42
CA VAL A 1 -6.20 -6.64 14.71
C VAL A 1 -6.98 -7.93 14.72
N GLU A 2 -6.58 -8.89 13.91
CA GLU A 2 -7.16 -10.22 13.89
C GLU A 2 -6.45 -11.15 14.91
N THR A 3 -7.24 -11.93 15.62
CA THR A 3 -6.83 -12.85 16.69
C THR A 3 -7.19 -14.30 16.39
N LYS A 4 -8.18 -14.53 15.51
CA LYS A 4 -8.64 -15.86 15.11
C LYS A 4 -9.07 -15.91 13.63
N PRO A 5 -9.10 -17.10 13.00
CA PRO A 5 -9.42 -17.23 11.57
C PRO A 5 -10.76 -16.63 11.15
N SER A 6 -11.77 -16.64 12.02
CA SER A 6 -13.10 -16.09 11.70
C SER A 6 -13.12 -14.57 11.51
N GLU A 7 -12.10 -13.85 11.99
CA GLU A 7 -11.97 -12.40 11.87
C GLU A 7 -11.34 -11.99 10.53
N ARG A 8 -10.79 -12.94 9.77
CA ARG A 8 -10.01 -12.67 8.55
C ARG A 8 -10.84 -12.25 7.32
N LYS A 9 -12.11 -11.91 7.49
CA LYS A 9 -13.07 -11.63 6.40
C LYS A 9 -13.38 -10.15 6.18
N GLN A 10 -13.23 -9.32 7.22
CA GLN A 10 -13.64 -7.92 7.22
C GLN A 10 -12.72 -7.12 8.13
N ALA A 11 -12.31 -5.92 7.69
CA ALA A 11 -11.54 -5.03 8.55
C ALA A 11 -12.40 -4.55 9.74
N PRO A 12 -11.80 -4.30 10.92
CA PRO A 12 -12.53 -3.82 12.10
C PRO A 12 -13.37 -2.58 11.81
N GLY A 13 -14.58 -2.56 12.37
CA GLY A 13 -15.44 -1.39 12.40
C GLY A 13 -15.01 -0.41 13.50
N ASN A 14 -15.55 0.79 13.45
CA ASN A 14 -15.19 1.87 14.38
C ASN A 14 -15.80 1.72 15.77
N ASP A 15 -16.85 0.91 15.90
CA ASP A 15 -17.53 0.64 17.17
C ASP A 15 -16.78 -0.41 18.02
N ASP A 16 -15.78 -1.08 17.44
CA ASP A 16 -14.90 -2.04 18.14
C ASP A 16 -13.44 -1.88 17.70
N PRO A 17 -12.80 -0.71 17.96
CA PRO A 17 -11.44 -0.46 17.54
C PRO A 17 -10.49 -1.39 18.29
N LYS A 18 -9.77 -2.22 17.55
CA LYS A 18 -8.71 -3.08 18.11
C LYS A 18 -7.37 -2.36 18.04
N TYR A 19 -6.93 -1.80 19.16
CA TYR A 19 -5.61 -1.17 19.26
C TYR A 19 -4.51 -2.17 18.91
N VAL A 20 -3.63 -1.78 17.99
CA VAL A 20 -2.47 -2.61 17.60
C VAL A 20 -1.42 -2.63 18.72
N SER A 21 -1.32 -1.54 19.50
CA SER A 21 -0.33 -1.34 20.57
C SER A 21 -0.72 -1.85 21.97
N ALA A 22 -1.85 -2.56 22.12
CA ALA A 22 -2.20 -3.14 23.43
C ALA A 22 -1.20 -4.26 23.77
N SER A 23 -0.64 -4.23 24.99
CA SER A 23 0.58 -4.89 25.53
C SER A 23 0.95 -6.32 25.09
N THR A 24 0.06 -7.07 24.45
CA THR A 24 0.33 -8.43 23.94
C THR A 24 0.96 -8.48 22.55
N ARG A 25 0.97 -7.37 21.79
CA ARG A 25 1.61 -7.27 20.46
C ARG A 25 2.18 -5.86 20.26
N PRO A 26 3.49 -5.63 20.31
CA PRO A 26 4.08 -4.29 20.27
C PRO A 26 4.18 -3.68 18.86
N ASP A 27 3.56 -4.29 17.84
CA ASP A 27 3.66 -3.80 16.46
C ASP A 27 2.68 -2.67 16.15
N ASN A 28 3.04 -1.79 15.21
CA ASN A 28 2.28 -0.59 14.86
C ASN A 28 2.01 -0.46 13.35
N CYS A 29 2.16 -1.56 12.59
CA CYS A 29 1.87 -1.58 11.17
C CYS A 29 0.51 -2.23 10.86
N ALA A 30 0.05 -2.00 9.63
CA ALA A 30 -1.17 -2.57 9.09
C ALA A 30 -0.86 -3.46 7.89
N THR A 31 -1.75 -4.41 7.64
CA THR A 31 -1.81 -5.22 6.41
C THR A 31 -2.96 -4.74 5.53
N GLU A 32 -3.30 -5.47 4.48
CA GLU A 32 -4.40 -5.15 3.58
C GLU A 32 -5.73 -4.96 4.32
N ARG A 33 -6.47 -3.90 3.98
CA ARG A 33 -7.90 -3.85 4.31
C ARG A 33 -8.65 -5.00 3.66
N LYS A 34 -9.72 -5.45 4.32
CA LYS A 34 -10.56 -6.58 3.89
C LYS A 34 -12.03 -6.21 3.89
N GLY A 35 -12.79 -6.95 3.09
CA GLY A 35 -14.24 -6.84 3.00
C GLY A 35 -14.68 -5.65 2.17
N ALA A 36 -15.83 -5.05 2.52
CA ALA A 36 -16.55 -4.13 1.62
C ALA A 36 -15.73 -2.92 1.11
N TYR A 37 -14.72 -2.50 1.87
CA TYR A 37 -13.90 -1.31 1.59
C TYR A 37 -12.47 -1.63 1.16
N GLN A 38 -12.15 -2.90 0.87
CA GLN A 38 -10.80 -3.38 0.52
C GLN A 38 -10.13 -2.58 -0.60
N TYR A 39 -10.89 -2.14 -1.60
CA TYR A 39 -10.41 -1.38 -2.76
C TYR A 39 -10.97 0.04 -2.82
N SER A 40 -11.19 0.67 -1.66
CA SER A 40 -11.68 2.04 -1.57
C SER A 40 -10.81 2.91 -0.68
N ASP A 41 -10.92 4.22 -0.84
CA ASP A 41 -10.34 5.23 0.05
C ASP A 41 -11.25 5.60 1.23
N ALA A 42 -12.32 4.83 1.48
CA ALA A 42 -13.19 5.06 2.62
C ALA A 42 -12.34 5.20 3.90
N GLY A 43 -12.49 6.34 4.56
CA GLY A 43 -11.60 6.75 5.64
C GLY A 43 -11.67 5.83 6.87
N PRO A 44 -10.74 6.01 7.81
CA PRO A 44 -10.71 5.24 9.06
C PRO A 44 -11.94 5.49 9.94
N ALA A 45 -12.76 6.51 9.64
CA ALA A 45 -14.07 6.75 10.25
C ALA A 45 -15.16 5.74 9.82
N VAL A 46 -14.96 5.06 8.69
CA VAL A 46 -15.94 4.14 8.08
C VAL A 46 -15.51 2.68 8.28
N SER A 47 -14.23 2.40 8.06
CA SER A 47 -13.67 1.12 8.46
C SER A 47 -12.15 1.26 8.65
N MET A 48 -11.65 0.63 9.70
CA MET A 48 -10.26 0.77 10.11
C MET A 48 -9.32 0.07 9.12
N VAL A 49 -8.02 0.38 9.25
CA VAL A 49 -6.97 -0.48 8.71
C VAL A 49 -7.02 -1.87 9.37
N ASN A 50 -6.48 -2.88 8.71
CA ASN A 50 -6.43 -4.23 9.24
C ASN A 50 -5.02 -4.60 9.70
N ARG A 51 -4.92 -5.61 10.57
CA ARG A 51 -3.66 -6.27 10.91
C ARG A 51 -3.93 -7.77 10.92
N ASP A 52 -3.44 -8.45 9.89
CA ASP A 52 -3.77 -9.85 9.63
C ASP A 52 -3.25 -10.78 10.72
N LEU A 53 -4.00 -11.85 10.99
CA LEU A 53 -3.63 -12.91 11.92
C LEU A 53 -2.23 -13.50 11.65
N TYR A 54 -1.86 -13.69 10.39
CA TYR A 54 -0.66 -14.43 10.00
C TYR A 54 0.62 -13.60 9.99
N LEU A 55 0.55 -12.27 10.15
CA LEU A 55 1.73 -11.38 10.09
C LEU A 55 2.88 -11.83 11.01
N SER A 56 2.58 -12.10 12.30
CA SER A 56 3.61 -12.52 13.26
C SER A 56 4.18 -13.90 12.95
N ALA A 57 3.32 -14.84 12.57
CA ALA A 57 3.72 -16.21 12.31
C ALA A 57 4.60 -16.29 11.06
N PHE A 58 4.22 -15.56 10.00
CA PHE A 58 5.04 -15.41 8.79
C PHE A 58 6.42 -14.85 9.14
N ALA A 59 6.48 -13.71 9.82
CA ALA A 59 7.73 -13.06 10.22
C ALA A 59 8.65 -13.98 11.04
N GLN A 60 8.07 -14.75 11.98
CA GLN A 60 8.82 -15.74 12.76
C GLN A 60 9.36 -16.88 11.90
N GLN A 61 8.55 -17.41 10.99
CA GLN A 61 8.91 -18.55 10.13
C GLN A 61 9.98 -18.19 9.10
N THR A 62 9.95 -16.96 8.57
CA THR A 62 10.89 -16.48 7.56
C THR A 62 12.08 -15.71 8.14
N ASN A 63 12.13 -15.54 9.46
CA ASN A 63 13.16 -14.75 10.15
C ASN A 63 13.25 -13.31 9.58
N THR A 64 12.10 -12.69 9.32
CA THR A 64 11.99 -11.30 8.84
C THR A 64 11.34 -10.40 9.89
N ALA A 65 11.45 -9.08 9.74
CA ALA A 65 10.68 -8.17 10.56
C ALA A 65 9.17 -8.30 10.25
N ALA A 66 8.33 -8.23 11.28
CA ALA A 66 6.87 -8.23 11.10
C ALA A 66 6.36 -6.91 10.53
N CYS A 67 7.02 -5.79 10.86
CA CYS A 67 6.68 -4.47 10.35
C CYS A 67 7.91 -3.79 9.73
N PRO A 68 7.74 -2.99 8.69
CA PRO A 68 8.78 -2.09 8.23
C PRO A 68 9.22 -1.13 9.35
N VAL A 69 10.52 -0.85 9.43
CA VAL A 69 11.06 0.19 10.34
C VAL A 69 10.66 1.58 9.86
N ALA A 70 10.58 1.75 8.53
CA ALA A 70 10.13 2.99 7.92
C ALA A 70 8.64 3.23 8.24
N THR A 71 8.34 4.42 8.75
CA THR A 71 6.96 4.87 8.99
C THR A 71 6.43 5.59 7.77
N VAL A 72 5.11 5.55 7.56
CA VAL A 72 4.45 6.38 6.55
C VAL A 72 4.77 7.85 6.82
N GLN A 73 5.26 8.55 5.79
CA GLN A 73 5.51 9.99 5.81
C GLN A 73 4.36 10.69 5.09
N PRO A 74 3.46 11.40 5.80
CA PRO A 74 2.45 12.23 5.18
C PRO A 74 3.06 13.36 4.33
N LEU A 75 2.22 14.06 3.57
CA LEU A 75 2.66 15.17 2.73
C LEU A 75 3.42 16.23 3.54
N THR A 76 4.51 16.74 2.97
CA THR A 76 5.33 17.80 3.55
C THR A 76 6.01 18.60 2.45
N ALA A 77 6.17 19.90 2.69
CA ALA A 77 6.97 20.78 1.83
C ALA A 77 8.48 20.74 2.20
N ASN A 78 8.87 20.00 3.24
CA ASN A 78 10.25 19.93 3.70
C ASN A 78 11.04 18.85 2.96
N ALA A 79 11.81 19.26 1.94
CA ALA A 79 12.65 18.37 1.16
C ALA A 79 13.74 17.66 2.00
N SER A 80 14.24 18.28 3.07
CA SER A 80 15.22 17.64 3.96
C SER A 80 14.60 16.46 4.71
N THR A 81 13.36 16.61 5.19
CA THR A 81 12.61 15.50 5.80
C THR A 81 12.44 14.34 4.83
N LEU A 82 12.03 14.62 3.59
CA LEU A 82 11.85 13.58 2.56
C LEU A 82 13.18 12.88 2.22
N ASN A 83 14.26 13.64 2.04
CA ASN A 83 15.58 13.09 1.77
C ASN A 83 16.10 12.20 2.91
N LYS A 84 15.78 12.55 4.17
CA LYS A 84 16.12 11.70 5.31
C LYS A 84 15.34 10.40 5.28
N VAL A 85 14.02 10.46 5.07
CA VAL A 85 13.17 9.25 4.96
C VAL A 85 13.69 8.33 3.87
N ILE A 86 14.02 8.86 2.69
CA ILE A 86 14.55 8.08 1.56
C ILE A 86 15.88 7.38 1.93
N LYS A 87 16.80 8.09 2.58
CA LYS A 87 18.10 7.53 3.00
C LYS A 87 17.97 6.42 4.04
N ASP A 88 16.93 6.49 4.86
CA ASP A 88 16.69 5.54 5.94
C ASP A 88 15.86 4.32 5.48
N LEU A 89 15.42 4.26 4.21
CA LEU A 89 14.71 3.10 3.67
C LEU A 89 15.62 1.88 3.57
N VAL A 90 15.15 0.76 4.12
CA VAL A 90 15.83 -0.54 4.07
C VAL A 90 14.84 -1.58 3.55
N ALA A 91 15.24 -2.34 2.54
CA ALA A 91 14.45 -3.46 2.03
C ALA A 91 14.46 -4.63 3.04
N SER A 92 13.29 -5.19 3.34
CA SER A 92 13.14 -6.33 4.24
C SER A 92 11.84 -7.08 3.93
N GLY A 93 11.86 -8.41 3.99
CA GLY A 93 10.70 -9.25 3.70
C GLY A 93 10.41 -9.37 2.21
N GLY A 94 9.13 -9.46 1.85
CA GLY A 94 8.66 -9.52 0.46
C GLY A 94 8.02 -8.21 -0.02
N THR A 95 7.58 -8.20 -1.27
CA THR A 95 7.02 -7.04 -1.96
C THR A 95 5.50 -7.11 -1.97
N ALA A 96 4.87 -6.47 -0.97
CA ALA A 96 3.42 -6.28 -0.91
C ALA A 96 2.97 -5.02 -1.67
N GLY A 97 3.19 -5.00 -2.99
CA GLY A 97 3.02 -3.80 -3.81
C GLY A 97 1.62 -3.17 -3.73
N HIS A 98 0.57 -3.99 -3.65
CA HIS A 98 -0.82 -3.54 -3.45
C HIS A 98 -1.03 -2.81 -2.12
N ILE A 99 -0.35 -3.18 -1.04
CA ILE A 99 -0.37 -2.43 0.23
C ILE A 99 0.27 -1.05 0.03
N GLY A 100 1.37 -0.98 -0.72
CA GLY A 100 2.00 0.28 -1.11
C GLY A 100 1.05 1.20 -1.89
N VAL A 101 0.35 0.66 -2.89
CA VAL A 101 -0.68 1.40 -3.66
C VAL A 101 -1.82 1.86 -2.75
N GLN A 102 -2.29 0.99 -1.86
CA GLN A 102 -3.36 1.31 -0.90
C GLN A 102 -2.98 2.51 -0.03
N TRP A 103 -1.79 2.52 0.56
CA TRP A 103 -1.32 3.63 1.39
C TRP A 103 -1.01 4.90 0.59
N ALA A 104 -0.54 4.78 -0.65
CA ALA A 104 -0.37 5.92 -1.54
C ALA A 104 -1.72 6.64 -1.77
N TRP A 105 -2.79 5.88 -2.00
CA TRP A 105 -4.13 6.46 -2.13
C TRP A 105 -4.61 7.10 -0.83
N TYR A 106 -4.38 6.46 0.31
CA TYR A 106 -4.79 7.00 1.62
C TYR A 106 -4.08 8.31 1.94
N MET A 107 -2.82 8.47 1.56
CA MET A 107 -2.12 9.75 1.74
C MET A 107 -2.62 10.87 0.83
N LEU A 108 -3.27 10.53 -0.28
CA LEU A 108 -3.85 11.48 -1.23
C LEU A 108 -5.36 11.74 -1.02
N SER A 109 -6.05 10.89 -0.26
CA SER A 109 -7.48 10.99 -0.02
C SER A 109 -7.82 11.94 1.13
N GLU A 110 -8.77 12.84 0.89
CA GLU A 110 -9.32 13.73 1.93
C GLU A 110 -10.02 12.95 3.05
N ASN A 111 -10.55 11.76 2.75
CA ASN A 111 -11.22 10.88 3.72
C ASN A 111 -10.28 10.41 4.84
N TRP A 112 -8.96 10.45 4.59
CA TRP A 112 -7.92 10.08 5.54
C TRP A 112 -7.26 11.29 6.22
N GLY A 113 -7.62 12.53 5.84
CA GLY A 113 -7.03 13.73 6.42
C GLY A 113 -7.28 13.87 7.93
N GLY A 114 -8.35 13.27 8.45
CA GLY A 114 -8.68 13.30 9.88
C GLY A 114 -7.63 12.66 10.80
N VAL A 115 -6.80 11.73 10.29
CA VAL A 115 -5.73 11.08 11.07
C VAL A 115 -4.37 11.78 10.92
N MET A 116 -4.30 12.87 10.17
CA MET A 116 -3.07 13.65 9.92
C MET A 116 -3.15 15.03 10.58
N ALA A 117 -1.98 15.60 10.89
CA ALA A 117 -1.90 17.01 11.28
C ALA A 117 -2.39 17.90 10.14
N ALA A 118 -2.94 19.08 10.44
CA ALA A 118 -3.55 19.95 9.41
C ALA A 118 -2.60 20.29 8.24
N SER A 119 -1.31 20.49 8.53
CA SER A 119 -0.26 20.77 7.52
C SER A 119 0.13 19.58 6.65
N GLN A 120 -0.28 18.37 7.02
CA GLN A 120 0.05 17.11 6.36
C GLN A 120 -1.07 16.56 5.49
N ARG A 121 -2.28 17.16 5.60
CA ARG A 121 -3.47 16.68 4.89
C ARG A 121 -3.36 16.92 3.40
N PRO A 122 -3.83 15.99 2.56
CA PRO A 122 -3.98 16.27 1.15
C PRO A 122 -4.97 17.43 0.94
N ALA A 123 -4.60 18.35 0.05
CA ALA A 123 -5.51 19.40 -0.37
C ALA A 123 -6.70 18.80 -1.13
N LYS A 124 -7.82 19.51 -1.11
CA LYS A 124 -8.98 19.15 -1.91
C LYS A 124 -8.65 19.23 -3.39
N MET A 125 -9.03 18.21 -4.16
CA MET A 125 -8.84 18.24 -5.61
C MET A 125 -9.60 19.45 -6.19
N ASP A 126 -8.89 20.23 -7.00
CA ASP A 126 -9.44 21.38 -7.71
C ASP A 126 -8.80 21.37 -9.10
N PRO A 127 -9.56 21.07 -10.17
CA PRO A 127 -9.01 21.00 -11.53
C PRO A 127 -8.27 22.25 -12.00
N LYS A 128 -8.46 23.41 -11.34
CA LYS A 128 -7.78 24.66 -11.66
C LYS A 128 -6.59 24.97 -10.74
N LYS A 129 -6.42 24.26 -9.62
CA LYS A 129 -5.44 24.62 -8.57
C LYS A 129 -4.69 23.45 -7.95
N VAL A 130 -5.28 22.26 -7.88
CA VAL A 130 -4.75 21.10 -7.16
C VAL A 130 -5.00 19.84 -7.98
N ALA A 131 -3.92 19.30 -8.55
CA ALA A 131 -3.87 17.96 -9.10
C ALA A 131 -3.24 16.99 -8.08
N LYS A 132 -3.59 15.70 -8.17
CA LYS A 132 -3.08 14.64 -7.29
C LYS A 132 -2.33 13.61 -8.12
N TYR A 133 -1.12 13.28 -7.66
CA TYR A 133 -0.20 12.39 -8.36
C TYR A 133 0.27 11.28 -7.43
N ALA A 134 0.32 10.05 -7.95
CA ALA A 134 0.99 8.93 -7.31
C ALA A 134 2.15 8.47 -8.20
N ILE A 135 3.33 8.28 -7.62
CA ILE A 135 4.50 7.71 -8.30
C ILE A 135 4.83 6.40 -7.61
N LEU A 136 4.68 5.29 -8.32
CA LEU A 136 4.88 3.93 -7.82
C LEU A 136 6.18 3.38 -8.39
N MET A 137 7.10 2.97 -7.51
CA MET A 137 8.45 2.54 -7.88
C MET A 137 8.71 1.13 -7.34
N THR A 138 9.02 0.17 -8.21
CA THR A 138 9.18 -1.24 -7.79
C THR A 138 9.81 -2.10 -8.89
N ASP A 139 10.37 -3.24 -8.50
CA ASP A 139 10.72 -4.36 -9.38
C ASP A 139 9.50 -5.16 -9.90
N GLY A 140 8.32 -4.90 -9.33
CA GLY A 140 7.05 -5.52 -9.68
C GLY A 140 6.93 -6.97 -9.24
N GLU A 141 7.84 -7.48 -8.40
CA GLU A 141 7.82 -8.86 -7.89
C GLU A 141 6.82 -9.01 -6.75
N PHE A 142 5.54 -8.78 -7.04
CA PHE A 142 4.45 -8.74 -6.06
C PHE A 142 4.17 -10.12 -5.45
N ASN A 143 4.96 -10.50 -4.45
CA ASN A 143 5.09 -11.86 -3.91
C ASN A 143 4.55 -12.04 -2.49
N LEU A 144 4.13 -10.97 -1.82
CA LEU A 144 3.64 -11.00 -0.43
C LEU A 144 2.19 -10.53 -0.35
N SER A 145 1.31 -11.33 0.25
CA SER A 145 -0.06 -10.92 0.60
C SER A 145 -0.68 -11.79 1.68
N TYR A 146 -1.47 -11.17 2.56
CA TYR A 146 -2.12 -11.86 3.67
C TYR A 146 -3.57 -12.22 3.37
N PHE A 147 -4.32 -11.36 2.66
CA PHE A 147 -5.78 -11.51 2.54
C PHE A 147 -6.25 -12.78 1.82
N ASP A 148 -5.41 -13.37 0.97
CA ASP A 148 -5.67 -14.59 0.20
C ASP A 148 -5.04 -15.85 0.81
N ALA A 149 -4.14 -15.70 1.79
CA ALA A 149 -3.45 -16.82 2.41
C ALA A 149 -4.39 -17.61 3.35
N SER A 150 -4.32 -18.94 3.33
CA SER A 150 -5.04 -19.82 4.28
C SER A 150 -4.15 -20.30 5.44
N GLY A 151 -2.85 -20.01 5.38
CA GLY A 151 -1.87 -20.27 6.42
C GLY A 151 -0.66 -19.33 6.29
N PRO A 152 0.18 -19.20 7.34
CA PRO A 152 1.39 -18.36 7.28
C PRO A 152 2.37 -18.73 6.15
N ASP A 153 2.44 -20.01 5.81
CA ASP A 153 3.26 -20.57 4.72
C ASP A 153 2.78 -20.16 3.32
N GLN A 154 1.55 -19.62 3.20
CA GLN A 154 0.96 -19.16 1.94
C GLN A 154 1.00 -17.63 1.77
N VAL A 155 1.53 -16.90 2.75
CA VAL A 155 1.64 -15.43 2.68
C VAL A 155 2.58 -14.99 1.56
N TYR A 156 3.60 -15.79 1.27
CA TYR A 156 4.66 -15.46 0.33
C TYR A 156 4.79 -16.50 -0.79
N ASN A 157 5.13 -16.05 -2.01
CA ASN A 157 5.45 -16.91 -3.15
C ASN A 157 6.46 -16.22 -4.07
N ASP A 158 7.68 -16.76 -4.18
CA ASP A 158 8.77 -16.22 -5.02
C ASP A 158 8.34 -15.97 -6.48
N ALA A 159 7.43 -16.76 -7.04
CA ALA A 159 6.93 -16.58 -8.40
C ALA A 159 5.95 -15.39 -8.56
N GLY A 160 5.69 -14.65 -7.49
CA GLY A 160 4.67 -13.62 -7.44
C GLY A 160 3.27 -14.19 -7.24
N LYS A 161 2.35 -13.34 -6.79
CA LYS A 161 0.96 -13.71 -6.47
C LYS A 161 -0.01 -12.98 -7.38
N VAL A 162 -0.93 -13.73 -7.99
CA VAL A 162 -1.96 -13.17 -8.88
C VAL A 162 -2.86 -12.20 -8.12
N GLN A 163 -3.29 -12.59 -6.91
CA GLN A 163 -4.17 -11.81 -6.04
C GLN A 163 -3.56 -10.45 -5.69
N THR A 164 -2.27 -10.41 -5.41
CA THR A 164 -1.50 -9.18 -5.14
C THR A 164 -1.48 -8.25 -6.34
N ARG A 165 -1.20 -8.78 -7.54
CA ARG A 165 -1.23 -8.02 -8.80
C ARG A 165 -2.64 -7.49 -9.11
N THR A 166 -3.67 -8.33 -8.97
CA THR A 166 -5.07 -7.94 -9.17
C THR A 166 -5.50 -6.87 -8.17
N ALA A 167 -5.10 -6.99 -6.90
CA ALA A 167 -5.39 -5.98 -5.88
C ALA A 167 -4.75 -4.63 -6.23
N ALA A 168 -3.47 -4.64 -6.62
CA ALA A 168 -2.76 -3.43 -7.04
C ALA A 168 -3.44 -2.76 -8.24
N THR A 169 -3.74 -3.50 -9.31
CA THR A 169 -4.36 -2.92 -10.51
C THR A 169 -5.79 -2.45 -10.27
N THR A 170 -6.54 -3.11 -9.37
CA THR A 170 -7.89 -2.67 -8.96
C THR A 170 -7.82 -1.36 -8.17
N LEU A 171 -6.88 -1.23 -7.23
CA LEU A 171 -6.65 0.02 -6.50
C LEU A 171 -6.22 1.15 -7.44
N CYS A 172 -5.28 0.88 -8.34
CA CYS A 172 -4.84 1.85 -9.35
C CYS A 172 -6.00 2.32 -10.25
N ALA A 173 -6.89 1.41 -10.66
CA ALA A 173 -8.08 1.78 -11.42
C ALA A 173 -8.99 2.72 -10.62
N ALA A 174 -9.30 2.37 -9.37
CA ALA A 174 -10.16 3.19 -8.51
C ALA A 174 -9.55 4.57 -8.18
N MET A 175 -8.23 4.65 -8.04
CA MET A 175 -7.50 5.93 -7.92
C MET A 175 -7.67 6.80 -9.18
N ARG A 176 -7.50 6.21 -10.37
CA ARG A 176 -7.68 6.94 -11.64
C ARG A 176 -9.12 7.39 -11.86
N ASP A 177 -10.10 6.59 -11.44
CA ASP A 177 -11.52 6.96 -11.49
C ASP A 177 -11.83 8.19 -10.61
N GLN A 178 -10.99 8.48 -9.60
CA GLN A 178 -11.03 9.69 -8.78
C GLN A 178 -10.14 10.83 -9.30
N GLY A 179 -9.58 10.71 -10.51
CA GLY A 179 -8.74 11.73 -11.13
C GLY A 179 -7.31 11.80 -10.58
N ILE A 180 -6.85 10.77 -9.87
CA ILE A 180 -5.44 10.69 -9.45
C ILE A 180 -4.61 10.19 -10.64
N GLU A 181 -3.63 10.97 -11.04
CA GLU A 181 -2.70 10.60 -12.11
C GLU A 181 -1.58 9.73 -11.55
N ILE A 182 -1.37 8.57 -12.16
CA ILE A 182 -0.46 7.53 -11.67
C ILE A 182 0.69 7.35 -12.65
N PHE A 183 1.90 7.55 -12.14
CA PHE A 183 3.14 7.19 -12.78
C PHE A 183 3.69 5.91 -12.15
N THR A 184 4.20 5.00 -12.98
CA THR A 184 4.88 3.80 -12.51
C THR A 184 6.28 3.74 -13.08
N ILE A 185 7.26 3.43 -12.24
CA ILE A 185 8.67 3.29 -12.60
C ILE A 185 9.11 1.88 -12.20
N GLY A 186 9.43 1.08 -13.20
CA GLY A 186 9.92 -0.28 -13.02
C GLY A 186 11.43 -0.35 -12.94
N PHE A 187 11.98 -0.96 -11.89
CA PHE A 187 13.42 -1.18 -11.71
C PHE A 187 13.75 -2.66 -11.90
N ALA A 188 14.67 -3.01 -12.80
CA ALA A 188 15.10 -4.40 -13.00
C ALA A 188 13.94 -5.42 -13.12
N LEU A 189 12.95 -5.13 -13.98
CA LEU A 189 11.73 -5.95 -14.14
C LEU A 189 12.03 -7.36 -14.71
N THR A 190 12.37 -8.30 -13.84
CA THR A 190 12.70 -9.70 -14.18
C THR A 190 11.50 -10.64 -14.09
N GLU A 191 10.54 -10.35 -13.22
CA GLU A 191 9.32 -11.16 -13.10
C GLU A 191 8.41 -10.98 -14.32
N LYS A 192 7.87 -12.10 -14.80
CA LYS A 192 7.11 -12.19 -16.06
C LYS A 192 5.95 -11.21 -16.15
N ASN A 193 5.26 -10.93 -15.06
CA ASN A 193 4.05 -10.09 -15.02
C ASN A 193 4.30 -8.70 -14.42
N ALA A 194 5.52 -8.40 -13.97
CA ALA A 194 5.86 -7.11 -13.36
C ALA A 194 5.56 -5.96 -14.32
N LYS A 195 6.03 -6.06 -15.57
CA LYS A 195 5.83 -5.04 -16.60
C LYS A 195 4.35 -4.79 -16.90
N SER A 196 3.57 -5.84 -17.13
CA SER A 196 2.14 -5.70 -17.45
C SER A 196 1.33 -5.16 -16.27
N THR A 197 1.70 -5.54 -15.03
CA THR A 197 1.10 -5.02 -13.81
C THR A 197 1.33 -3.52 -13.68
N LEU A 198 2.58 -3.06 -13.85
CA LEU A 198 2.93 -1.64 -13.77
C LEU A 198 2.28 -0.82 -14.90
N GLN A 199 2.31 -1.31 -16.14
CA GLN A 199 1.61 -0.67 -17.25
C GLN A 199 0.10 -0.55 -17.01
N SER A 200 -0.52 -1.56 -16.39
CA SER A 200 -1.95 -1.52 -16.04
C SER A 200 -2.26 -0.58 -14.88
N CYS A 201 -1.29 -0.30 -14.01
CA CYS A 201 -1.41 0.65 -12.90
C CYS A 201 -1.18 2.10 -13.33
N ALA A 202 -0.31 2.34 -14.31
CA ALA A 202 -0.09 3.67 -14.87
C ALA A 202 -1.38 4.29 -15.43
N SER A 203 -1.46 5.62 -15.44
CA SER A 203 -2.48 6.33 -16.21
C SER A 203 -2.25 6.15 -17.72
N PRO A 204 -3.28 6.33 -18.57
CA PRO A 204 -3.08 6.32 -20.01
C PRO A 204 -2.12 7.43 -20.43
N ASP A 205 -1.20 7.08 -21.33
CA ASP A 205 -0.31 8.07 -21.96
C ASP A 205 -1.13 9.18 -22.64
N THR A 206 -0.61 10.40 -22.59
CA THR A 206 -1.13 11.52 -23.38
C THR A 206 -0.15 11.85 -24.51
N GLY A 207 -0.53 12.76 -25.41
CA GLY A 207 0.38 13.24 -26.46
C GLY A 207 1.69 13.82 -25.94
N ASN A 208 1.72 14.26 -24.67
CA ASN A 208 2.86 14.96 -24.07
C ASN A 208 3.46 14.24 -22.85
N SER A 209 2.92 13.09 -22.43
CA SER A 209 3.36 12.42 -21.20
C SER A 209 3.24 10.92 -21.32
N LYS A 210 4.31 10.24 -20.88
CA LYS A 210 4.33 8.81 -20.64
C LYS A 210 4.09 8.56 -19.16
N HIS A 211 3.39 7.48 -18.82
CA HIS A 211 3.08 7.19 -17.41
C HIS A 211 3.72 5.90 -16.91
N PHE A 212 4.17 5.04 -17.82
CA PHE A 212 5.02 3.90 -17.49
C PHE A 212 6.46 4.18 -17.94
N TYR A 213 7.38 4.05 -16.99
CA TYR A 213 8.82 4.16 -17.22
C TYR A 213 9.50 2.87 -16.77
N GLN A 214 10.56 2.50 -17.47
CA GLN A 214 11.41 1.37 -17.10
C GLN A 214 12.84 1.87 -16.96
N ALA A 215 13.41 1.73 -15.76
CA ALA A 215 14.80 2.02 -15.48
C ALA A 215 15.67 0.81 -15.92
N ALA A 216 16.84 1.10 -16.47
CA ALA A 216 17.76 0.08 -16.96
C ALA A 216 18.47 -0.69 -15.83
N ASN A 217 18.54 -0.11 -14.64
CA ASN A 217 19.13 -0.68 -13.42
C ASN A 217 18.25 -0.38 -12.20
N GLY A 218 18.50 -1.11 -11.11
CA GLY A 218 17.89 -0.94 -9.79
C GLY A 218 18.93 -0.67 -8.72
#